data_AF-A0A5Q4T7W0-F1
#
_entry.id   AF-A0A5Q4T7W0-F1
#
_cell.length_a   1.000
_cell.length_b   1.000
_cell.length_c   1.000
_cell.angle_alpha   90.00
_cell.angle_beta   90.00
_cell.angle_gamma   90.00
#
_symmetry.space_group_name_H-M   'P 1'
#
loop_
_entity.id
_entity.type
_entity.pdbx_description
1 polymer ?
#
loop_
_entity_poly.entity_id
_entity_poly.type
_entity_poly.pdbx_seq_one_letter_code
_entity_poly.pdbx_strand_id
1 'polypeptide(L)'
;MTLLLPPRFDRVTHITIAVPIPTAPDLQGPDRRAVIPERVEITLRRTETGPDVREWAHVAVIGPRRLRSGAAGRHISVTGWERALNRGPHGHVHRPVWLTLTLRQQLPDGWHSAVLDLAGVTP
;
A
#
# COMPACT_ATOMS: atom_id res chain seq x y z
N MET A 1 45.14 11.69 -15.15
CA MET A 1 44.44 11.00 -14.04
C MET A 1 42.97 10.91 -14.41
N THR A 2 42.51 9.74 -14.87
CA THR A 2 41.11 9.51 -15.21
C THR A 2 40.39 9.08 -13.94
N LEU A 3 39.51 9.93 -13.41
CA LEU A 3 38.58 9.57 -12.34
C LEU A 3 37.56 8.57 -12.92
N LEU A 4 37.82 7.28 -12.72
CA LEU A 4 36.81 6.24 -12.88
C LEU A 4 35.77 6.45 -11.78
N LEU A 5 34.70 7.17 -12.09
CA LEU A 5 33.49 7.14 -11.28
C LEU A 5 33.07 5.67 -11.15
N PRO A 6 32.85 5.15 -9.93
CA PRO A 6 32.38 3.78 -9.78
C PRO A 6 31.06 3.62 -10.54
N PRO A 7 30.82 2.47 -11.18
CA PRO A 7 29.54 2.18 -11.81
C PRO A 7 28.41 2.42 -10.80
N ARG A 8 27.51 3.35 -11.14
CA ARG A 8 26.24 3.53 -10.42
C ARG A 8 25.41 2.29 -10.71
N PHE A 9 25.42 1.33 -9.79
CA PHE A 9 24.49 0.22 -9.85
C PHE A 9 23.19 0.66 -9.21
N ASP A 10 22.11 0.60 -9.98
CA ASP A 10 20.77 0.73 -9.45
C ASP A 10 20.36 -0.63 -8.87
N ARG A 11 20.22 -0.73 -7.54
CA ARG A 11 19.62 -1.90 -6.92
C ARG A 11 18.14 -1.68 -6.76
N VAL A 12 17.33 -2.51 -7.40
CA VAL A 12 15.88 -2.49 -7.26
C VAL A 12 15.42 -3.72 -6.51
N THR A 13 14.79 -3.52 -5.36
CA THR A 13 14.11 -4.56 -4.59
C THR A 13 12.62 -4.41 -4.77
N HIS A 14 11.91 -5.50 -5.05
CA HIS A 14 10.46 -5.54 -5.23
C HIS A 14 9.89 -6.72 -4.43
N ILE A 15 8.94 -6.45 -3.53
CA ILE A 15 8.32 -7.43 -2.65
C ILE A 15 6.81 -7.25 -2.73
N THR A 16 6.06 -8.33 -2.96
CA THR A 16 4.60 -8.34 -2.86
C THR A 16 4.18 -9.29 -1.76
N ILE A 17 3.39 -8.79 -0.82
CA ILE A 17 2.91 -9.52 0.35
C ILE A 17 1.39 -9.56 0.27
N ALA A 18 0.81 -10.75 0.32
CA ALA A 18 -0.62 -10.96 0.18
C ALA A 18 -1.15 -11.60 1.48
N VAL A 19 -2.04 -10.89 2.17
CA VAL A 19 -2.48 -11.22 3.53
C VAL A 19 -3.98 -11.48 3.56
N PRO A 20 -4.43 -12.72 3.81
CA PRO A 20 -5.85 -13.02 3.89
C PRO A 20 -6.48 -12.33 5.11
N ILE A 21 -7.68 -11.76 4.92
CA ILE A 21 -8.43 -11.03 5.95
C ILE A 21 -9.94 -11.37 5.92
N PRO A 22 -10.33 -12.66 5.97
CA PRO A 22 -11.71 -13.10 5.73
C PRO A 22 -12.74 -12.59 6.76
N THR A 23 -12.29 -12.08 7.90
CA THR A 23 -13.15 -11.56 8.98
C THR A 23 -13.11 -10.04 9.10
N ALA A 24 -12.48 -9.34 8.15
CA ALA A 24 -12.45 -7.89 8.18
C ALA A 24 -13.83 -7.31 7.84
N PRO A 25 -14.23 -6.20 8.49
CA PRO A 25 -15.48 -5.53 8.17
C PRO A 25 -15.42 -4.93 6.76
N ASP A 26 -16.60 -4.79 6.15
CA ASP A 26 -16.77 -4.08 4.88
C ASP A 26 -16.05 -2.74 4.88
N LEU A 27 -15.39 -2.46 3.75
CA LEU A 27 -14.51 -1.33 3.60
C LEU A 27 -15.00 -0.41 2.50
N GLN A 28 -15.14 0.87 2.81
CA GLN A 28 -15.44 1.89 1.83
C GLN A 28 -14.14 2.42 1.22
N GLY A 29 -13.90 2.10 -0.04
CA GLY A 29 -12.70 2.49 -0.78
C GLY A 29 -12.51 3.98 -1.02
N PRO A 30 -11.26 4.44 -1.26
CA PRO A 30 -10.98 5.80 -1.69
C PRO A 30 -11.71 6.22 -2.96
N ASP A 31 -11.99 5.26 -3.83
CA ASP A 31 -12.76 5.41 -5.07
C ASP A 31 -14.28 5.31 -4.87
N ARG A 32 -14.75 5.36 -3.62
CA ARG A 32 -16.16 5.23 -3.22
C ARG A 32 -16.81 3.88 -3.56
N ARG A 33 -16.05 2.83 -3.87
CA ARG A 33 -16.58 1.46 -3.96
C ARG A 33 -16.47 0.73 -2.61
N ALA A 34 -17.58 0.17 -2.15
CA ALA A 34 -17.59 -0.71 -0.98
C ALA A 34 -17.09 -2.10 -1.38
N VAL A 35 -16.16 -2.65 -0.62
CA VAL A 35 -15.56 -3.98 -0.83
C VAL A 35 -15.74 -4.82 0.44
N ILE A 36 -16.02 -6.10 0.23
CA ILE A 36 -16.01 -7.14 1.25
C ILE A 36 -14.58 -7.67 1.25
N PRO A 37 -13.74 -7.34 2.25
CA PRO A 37 -12.32 -7.64 2.15
C PRO A 37 -12.05 -9.15 2.32
N GLU A 38 -11.28 -9.72 1.41
CA GLU A 38 -10.79 -11.10 1.52
C GLU A 38 -9.27 -11.15 1.65
N ARG A 39 -8.58 -10.19 1.04
CA ARG A 39 -7.11 -10.09 1.07
C ARG A 39 -6.64 -8.64 0.99
N VAL A 40 -5.54 -8.33 1.66
CA VAL A 40 -4.75 -7.12 1.45
C VAL A 40 -3.49 -7.50 0.69
N GLU A 41 -3.17 -6.76 -0.36
CA GLU A 41 -1.88 -6.84 -1.04
C GLU A 41 -1.08 -5.58 -0.76
N ILE A 42 0.18 -5.77 -0.38
CA ILE A 42 1.16 -4.72 -0.15
C ILE A 42 2.30 -4.97 -1.13
N THR A 43 2.45 -4.07 -2.09
CA THR A 43 3.57 -4.07 -3.01
C THR A 43 4.56 -3.01 -2.58
N LEU A 44 5.79 -3.41 -2.31
CA LEU A 44 6.88 -2.57 -1.85
C LEU A 44 7.98 -2.57 -2.90
N ARG A 45 8.50 -1.39 -3.26
CA ARG A 45 9.79 -1.33 -3.97
C ARG A 45 10.72 -0.25 -3.45
N ARG A 46 11.98 -0.65 -3.38
CA ARG A 46 13.12 0.15 -2.96
C ARG A 46 14.06 0.24 -4.15
N THR A 47 14.44 1.45 -4.53
CA THR A 47 15.44 1.72 -5.54
C THR A 47 16.62 2.43 -4.86
N GLU A 48 17.81 1.85 -4.95
CA GLU A 48 19.05 2.41 -4.41
C GLU A 48 19.93 2.82 -5.59
N THR A 49 20.20 4.13 -5.73
CA THR A 49 21.03 4.71 -6.79
C THR A 49 22.17 5.50 -6.15
N GLY A 50 23.31 4.84 -5.91
CA GLY A 50 24.41 5.45 -5.16
C GLY A 50 23.98 5.75 -3.71
N PRO A 51 24.10 7.00 -3.20
CA PRO A 51 23.61 7.36 -1.87
C PRO A 51 22.09 7.54 -1.79
N ASP A 52 21.40 7.61 -2.93
CA ASP A 52 19.97 7.91 -2.97
C ASP A 52 19.14 6.64 -2.80
N VAL A 53 18.30 6.61 -1.77
CA VAL A 53 17.34 5.51 -1.53
C VAL A 53 15.93 6.06 -1.70
N ARG A 54 15.14 5.43 -2.58
CA ARG A 54 13.73 5.75 -2.79
C ARG A 54 12.87 4.52 -2.49
N GLU A 55 11.88 4.69 -1.64
CA GLU A 55 10.93 3.64 -1.29
C GLU A 55 9.52 4.05 -1.69
N TRP A 56 8.74 3.08 -2.16
CA TRP A 56 7.32 3.24 -2.37
C TRP A 56 6.55 1.99 -1.95
N ALA A 57 5.31 2.22 -1.54
CA ALA A 57 4.33 1.19 -1.28
C ALA A 57 3.12 1.39 -2.18
N HIS A 58 2.45 0.31 -2.52
CA HIS A 58 1.13 0.30 -3.10
C HIS A 58 0.28 -0.68 -2.32
N VAL A 59 -0.90 -0.25 -1.90
CA VAL A 59 -1.79 -1.09 -1.11
C VAL A 59 -3.12 -1.28 -1.84
N ALA A 60 -3.48 -2.55 -2.02
CA ALA A 60 -4.75 -2.97 -2.58
C ALA A 60 -5.53 -3.80 -1.57
N VAL A 61 -6.82 -3.51 -1.41
CA VAL A 61 -7.77 -4.38 -0.72
C VAL A 61 -8.63 -5.07 -1.75
N ILE A 62 -8.67 -6.40 -1.70
CA ILE A 62 -9.22 -7.25 -2.73
C ILE A 62 -10.37 -8.06 -2.15
N GLY A 63 -11.45 -8.14 -2.91
CA GLY A 63 -12.61 -8.96 -2.61
C GLY A 63 -13.84 -8.55 -3.41
N PRO A 64 -14.99 -9.20 -3.20
CA PRO A 64 -16.22 -8.86 -3.88
C PRO A 64 -16.71 -7.46 -3.50
N ARG A 65 -17.26 -6.72 -4.46
CA ARG A 65 -17.94 -5.44 -4.20
C ARG A 65 -19.19 -5.71 -3.37
N ARG A 66 -19.43 -4.90 -2.33
CA ARG A 66 -20.73 -4.87 -1.65
C ARG A 66 -21.74 -4.10 -2.51
N LEU A 67 -22.80 -4.79 -2.96
CA LEU A 67 -23.90 -4.18 -3.70
C LEU A 67 -24.85 -3.44 -2.77
N ARG A 68 -25.67 -2.53 -3.31
CA ARG A 68 -26.69 -1.81 -2.52
C ARG A 68 -27.71 -2.75 -1.86
N SER A 69 -27.94 -3.92 -2.44
CA SER A 69 -28.78 -4.97 -1.87
C SER A 69 -28.17 -5.70 -0.67
N GLY A 70 -26.90 -5.43 -0.33
CA GLY A 70 -26.14 -6.17 0.67
C GLY A 70 -25.45 -7.42 0.13
N ALA A 71 -25.78 -7.88 -1.08
CA ALA A 71 -25.16 -9.05 -1.68
C ALA A 71 -23.70 -8.81 -2.11
N ALA A 72 -22.93 -9.90 -2.17
CA ALA A 72 -21.62 -9.91 -2.81
C ALA A 72 -21.78 -9.78 -4.33
N GLY A 73 -21.04 -8.85 -4.92
CA GLY A 73 -20.99 -8.63 -6.36
C GLY A 73 -19.67 -9.12 -6.97
N ARG A 74 -19.28 -8.49 -8.09
CA ARG A 74 -18.01 -8.80 -8.76
C ARG A 74 -16.79 -8.55 -7.86
N HIS A 75 -15.75 -9.35 -8.04
CA HIS A 75 -14.43 -9.05 -7.46
C HIS A 75 -13.90 -7.70 -7.96
N ILE A 76 -13.37 -6.93 -7.02
CA ILE A 76 -12.70 -5.66 -7.28
C ILE A 76 -11.40 -5.57 -6.49
N SER A 77 -10.49 -4.74 -6.97
CA SER A 77 -9.34 -4.25 -6.22
C SER A 77 -9.57 -2.78 -5.91
N VAL A 78 -9.44 -2.42 -4.64
CA VAL A 78 -9.57 -1.05 -4.14
C VAL A 78 -8.20 -0.59 -3.69
N THR A 79 -7.65 0.41 -4.37
CA THR A 79 -6.27 0.90 -4.18
C THR A 79 -6.22 2.28 -3.52
N GLY A 80 -5.01 2.80 -3.28
CA GLY A 80 -4.81 4.14 -2.73
C GLY A 80 -4.78 4.16 -1.20
N TRP A 81 -4.77 2.99 -0.57
CA TRP A 81 -4.74 2.85 0.87
C TRP A 81 -3.40 3.26 1.46
N GLU A 82 -2.30 3.22 0.70
CA GLU A 82 -0.97 3.71 1.05
C GLU A 82 -0.87 5.23 1.24
N ARG A 83 -1.97 5.98 1.05
CA ARG A 83 -2.07 7.41 1.35
C ARG A 83 -3.22 7.73 2.32
N ALA A 84 -3.93 6.71 2.78
CA ALA A 84 -5.08 6.86 3.68
C ALA A 84 -4.60 7.04 5.12
N LEU A 85 -5.18 7.97 5.88
CA LEU A 85 -4.74 8.28 7.25
C LEU A 85 -5.85 7.96 8.25
N ASN A 86 -5.51 7.45 9.43
CA ASN A 86 -6.48 7.18 10.51
C ASN A 86 -7.12 8.47 11.08
N ARG A 87 -6.61 9.67 10.78
CA ARG A 87 -7.06 10.95 11.36
C ARG A 87 -6.97 12.11 10.39
N GLY A 88 -7.28 11.91 9.11
CA GLY A 88 -7.09 12.94 8.07
C GLY A 88 -8.15 14.05 8.13
N PRO A 89 -7.77 15.34 8.31
CA PRO A 89 -8.68 16.48 8.21
C PRO A 89 -8.71 17.12 6.80
N HIS A 90 -7.96 16.58 5.83
CA HIS A 90 -7.66 17.23 4.54
C HIS A 90 -8.13 16.44 3.31
N GLY A 91 -9.24 15.70 3.40
CA GLY A 91 -9.81 15.00 2.24
C GLY A 91 -9.14 13.67 1.88
N HIS A 92 -8.20 13.18 2.69
CA HIS A 92 -7.76 11.79 2.63
C HIS A 92 -8.87 10.85 3.14
N VAL A 93 -8.96 9.65 2.56
CA VAL A 93 -9.88 8.62 3.02
C VAL A 93 -9.37 8.05 4.34
N HIS A 94 -10.28 7.85 5.29
CA HIS A 94 -9.92 7.31 6.60
C HIS A 94 -9.52 5.83 6.47
N ARG A 95 -8.26 5.51 6.79
CA ARG A 95 -7.81 4.11 6.89
C ARG A 95 -8.37 3.52 8.19
N PRO A 96 -9.08 2.39 8.18
CA PRO A 96 -9.54 1.78 9.42
C PRO A 96 -8.35 1.21 10.21
N VAL A 97 -8.49 1.18 11.53
CA VAL A 97 -7.43 0.75 12.45
C VAL A 97 -6.92 -0.66 12.11
N TRP A 98 -7.81 -1.59 11.79
CA TRP A 98 -7.42 -2.96 11.44
C TRP A 98 -6.49 -2.99 10.21
N LEU A 99 -6.78 -2.20 9.16
CA LEU A 99 -5.96 -2.17 7.95
C LEU A 99 -4.61 -1.54 8.25
N THR A 100 -4.58 -0.47 9.05
CA THR A 100 -3.32 0.14 9.50
C THR A 100 -2.44 -0.84 10.28
N LEU A 101 -3.03 -1.65 11.15
CA LEU A 101 -2.30 -2.68 11.90
C LEU A 101 -1.80 -3.79 10.99
N THR A 102 -2.65 -4.31 10.09
CA THR A 102 -2.25 -5.32 9.09
C THR A 102 -1.07 -4.83 8.26
N LEU A 103 -1.12 -3.60 7.73
CA LEU A 103 -0.04 -3.08 6.88
C LEU A 103 1.28 -2.94 7.64
N ARG A 104 1.23 -2.44 8.89
CA ARG A 104 2.44 -2.26 9.71
C ARG A 104 3.08 -3.58 10.11
N GLN A 105 2.29 -4.60 10.42
CA GLN A 105 2.80 -5.93 10.79
C GLN A 105 3.47 -6.68 9.64
N GLN A 106 3.25 -6.23 8.41
CA GLN A 106 3.66 -6.92 7.20
C GLN A 106 4.80 -6.20 6.48
N LEU A 107 5.24 -5.04 6.99
CA LEU A 107 6.46 -4.41 6.49
C LEU A 107 7.67 -5.30 6.83
N PRO A 108 8.50 -5.67 5.84
CA PRO A 108 9.72 -6.41 6.12
C PRO A 108 10.70 -5.61 6.97
N ASP A 109 11.61 -6.31 7.63
CA ASP A 109 12.65 -5.67 8.42
C ASP A 109 13.44 -4.65 7.59
N GLY A 110 13.71 -3.49 8.21
CA GLY A 110 14.43 -2.39 7.58
C GLY A 110 13.60 -1.50 6.66
N TRP A 111 12.28 -1.73 6.51
CA TRP A 111 11.37 -0.79 5.82
C TRP A 111 10.77 0.21 6.80
N HIS A 112 10.78 1.49 6.45
CA HIS A 112 10.24 2.52 7.31
C HIS A 112 8.72 2.63 7.15
N SER A 113 7.96 2.80 8.24
CA SER A 113 6.48 2.89 8.16
C SER A 113 5.99 4.06 7.33
N ALA A 114 6.80 5.11 7.18
CA ALA A 114 6.49 6.26 6.33
C ALA A 114 6.32 5.88 4.85
N VAL A 115 6.83 4.73 4.39
CA VAL A 115 6.56 4.24 3.01
C VAL A 115 5.05 4.08 2.75
N LEU A 116 4.27 3.82 3.80
CA LEU A 116 2.80 3.73 3.78
C LEU A 116 2.09 5.09 3.88
N ASP A 117 2.84 6.19 3.87
CA ASP A 117 2.36 7.58 3.88
C ASP A 117 2.95 8.40 2.71
N LEU A 118 4.11 7.97 2.17
CA LEU A 118 4.92 8.69 1.18
C LEU A 118 4.56 8.40 -0.29
N ALA A 119 3.69 7.44 -0.57
CA ALA A 119 3.43 6.95 -1.91
C ALA A 119 2.81 7.98 -2.89
N GLY A 120 2.74 9.27 -2.53
CA GLY A 120 2.35 10.39 -3.38
C GLY A 120 3.41 11.45 -3.64
N VAL A 121 4.63 11.29 -3.13
CA VAL A 121 5.72 12.23 -3.39
C VAL A 121 6.71 11.59 -4.34
N THR A 122 6.46 11.74 -5.64
CA THR A 122 7.54 11.66 -6.63
C THR A 122 8.37 12.93 -6.46
N PRO A 123 9.70 12.87 -6.27
CA PRO A 123 10.55 14.06 -6.35
C PRO A 123 10.56 14.65 -7.76
#